data_AF-A0A074TQD9-F1
#
_entry.id   AF-A0A074TQD9-F1
#
_cell.length_a   1.000
_cell.length_b   1.000
_cell.length_c   1.000
_cell.angle_alpha   90.00
_cell.angle_beta   90.00
_cell.angle_gamma   90.00
#
_symmetry.space_group_name_H-M   'P 1'
#
loop_
_entity.id
_entity.type
_entity.pdbx_description
1 polymer ?
#
loop_
_entity_poly.entity_id
_entity_poly.type
_entity_poly.pdbx_seq_one_letter_code
_entity_poly.pdbx_strand_id
1 'polypeptide(L)'
;MMRAALISAPALALAACGSAPVGGVGSAPGPLAPVSGYVGERAASGALVVTRTATPFGYAEGAEARRMADQICGGRVASSINDHYRDGAWVFPEGCA
;
A
#
# COMPACT_ATOMS: atom_id res chain seq x y z
N MET A 1 -24.81 -32.78 43.05
CA MET A 1 -24.92 -31.69 44.04
C MET A 1 -24.12 -30.48 43.53
N MET A 2 -24.77 -29.32 43.53
CA MET A 2 -24.42 -27.94 43.12
C MET A 2 -23.34 -27.62 42.06
N ARG A 3 -23.84 -26.96 41.00
CA ARG A 3 -23.15 -26.02 40.10
C ARG A 3 -22.62 -24.80 40.88
N ALA A 4 -21.48 -24.25 40.47
CA ALA A 4 -21.10 -22.88 40.80
C ALA A 4 -20.66 -22.15 39.53
N ALA A 5 -21.59 -21.36 38.99
CA ALA A 5 -21.32 -20.35 37.99
C ALA A 5 -20.72 -19.12 38.69
N LEU A 6 -19.58 -18.63 38.22
CA LEU A 6 -19.12 -17.28 38.54
C LEU A 6 -18.93 -16.52 37.23
N ILE A 7 -19.97 -15.73 36.97
CA ILE A 7 -20.06 -14.70 35.94
C ILE A 7 -19.14 -13.56 36.37
N SER A 8 -18.16 -13.20 35.55
CA SER A 8 -17.41 -11.95 35.69
C SER A 8 -17.31 -11.27 34.33
N ALA A 9 -18.34 -10.49 34.02
CA ALA A 9 -18.22 -9.27 33.22
C ALA A 9 -17.94 -8.15 34.25
N PRO A 10 -17.07 -7.15 33.99
CA PRO A 10 -17.24 -6.25 32.84
C PRO A 10 -15.92 -5.67 32.26
N ALA A 11 -15.97 -5.18 31.01
CA ALA A 11 -15.34 -3.93 30.59
C ALA A 11 -15.63 -3.71 29.11
N LEU A 12 -16.67 -2.91 28.84
CA LEU A 12 -16.77 -2.19 27.58
C LEU A 12 -15.54 -1.27 27.46
N ALA A 13 -14.63 -1.56 26.54
CA ALA A 13 -13.72 -0.56 26.01
C ALA A 13 -14.30 -0.03 24.70
N LEU A 14 -15.22 0.93 24.82
CA LEU A 14 -15.52 1.86 23.73
C LEU A 14 -14.32 2.78 23.54
N ALA A 15 -14.11 3.18 22.28
CA ALA A 15 -13.26 4.28 21.84
C ALA A 15 -11.73 4.01 21.82
N ALA A 16 -11.26 3.48 20.70
CA ALA A 16 -10.05 4.02 20.11
C ALA A 16 -10.46 4.67 18.78
N CYS A 17 -10.47 6.00 18.77
CA CYS A 17 -10.55 6.80 17.56
C CYS A 17 -9.54 6.26 16.55
N GLY A 18 -10.04 5.81 15.38
CA GLY A 18 -9.21 5.66 14.20
C GLY A 18 -8.76 7.05 13.77
N SER A 19 -7.67 7.54 14.36
CA SER A 19 -6.92 8.67 13.86
C SER A 19 -6.43 8.28 12.47
N ALA A 20 -7.13 8.77 11.44
CA ALA A 20 -6.59 8.78 10.09
C ALA A 20 -5.23 9.51 10.13
N PRO A 21 -4.17 9.00 9.48
CA PRO A 21 -2.95 9.76 9.36
C PRO A 21 -3.23 10.98 8.49
N VAL A 22 -3.40 12.13 9.13
CA VAL A 22 -3.20 13.44 8.51
C VAL A 22 -1.69 13.64 8.33
N GLY A 23 -1.14 13.04 7.28
CA GLY A 23 0.27 13.17 6.90
C GLY A 23 0.45 14.20 5.79
N GLY A 24 0.66 15.45 6.18
CA GLY A 24 0.94 16.55 5.27
C GLY A 24 2.35 16.51 4.67
N VAL A 25 2.45 17.07 3.45
CA VAL A 25 3.59 17.72 2.80
C VAL A 25 5.00 17.23 3.20
N GLY A 26 5.41 16.17 2.52
CA GLY A 26 6.76 15.61 2.59
C GLY A 26 6.67 14.09 2.44
N SER A 27 6.51 13.60 1.21
CA SER A 27 6.48 12.16 0.94
C SER A 27 7.86 11.56 1.18
N ALA A 28 8.16 11.27 2.44
CA ALA A 28 9.34 10.52 2.82
C ALA A 28 9.37 9.17 2.08
N PRO A 29 10.56 8.62 1.78
CA PRO A 29 10.67 7.27 1.25
C PRO A 29 9.96 6.29 2.19
N GLY A 30 9.24 5.33 1.64
CA GLY A 30 8.52 4.37 2.47
C GLY A 30 7.37 3.65 1.76
N PRO A 31 6.77 2.67 2.44
CA PRO A 31 5.65 1.91 1.92
C PRO A 31 4.40 2.79 1.79
N LEU A 32 3.67 2.58 0.71
CA LEU A 32 2.35 3.19 0.49
C LEU A 32 1.24 2.21 0.89
N ALA A 33 -0.02 2.67 0.81
CA ALA A 33 -1.18 1.86 1.18
C ALA A 33 -1.16 0.48 0.48
N PRO A 34 -1.35 -0.62 1.23
CA PRO A 34 -1.24 -1.95 0.66
C PRO A 34 -2.43 -2.24 -0.27
N VAL A 35 -2.12 -2.72 -1.48
CA VAL A 35 -3.09 -3.33 -2.38
C VAL A 35 -2.88 -4.84 -2.32
N SER A 36 -3.96 -5.62 -2.21
CA SER A 36 -3.86 -7.07 -1.98
C SER A 36 -2.97 -7.75 -3.02
N GLY A 37 -1.86 -8.37 -2.57
CA GLY A 37 -0.89 -9.06 -3.44
C GLY A 37 0.14 -8.16 -4.13
N TYR A 38 0.15 -6.86 -3.83
CA TYR A 38 1.09 -5.89 -4.40
C TYR A 38 1.70 -5.00 -3.32
N VAL A 39 2.95 -4.60 -3.53
CA VAL A 39 3.66 -3.68 -2.66
C VAL A 39 4.06 -2.46 -3.50
N GLY A 40 3.71 -1.29 -2.99
CA GLY A 40 4.15 -0.01 -3.53
C GLY A 40 5.13 0.65 -2.58
N GLU A 41 6.32 0.97 -3.08
CA GLU A 41 7.36 1.66 -2.32
C GLU A 41 7.73 2.97 -3.00
N ARG A 42 7.77 4.05 -2.23
CA ARG A 42 8.30 5.32 -2.70
C ARG A 42 9.81 5.37 -2.50
N ALA A 43 10.56 5.49 -3.58
CA ALA A 43 11.99 5.71 -3.54
C ALA A 43 12.32 7.15 -3.11
N ALA A 44 13.57 7.40 -2.70
CA ALA A 44 14.03 8.73 -2.32
C ALA A 44 13.97 9.77 -3.46
N SER A 45 13.96 9.32 -4.72
CA SER A 45 13.73 10.19 -5.88
C SER A 45 12.28 10.63 -6.04
N GLY A 46 11.34 10.09 -5.24
CA GLY A 46 9.89 10.28 -5.41
C GLY A 46 9.24 9.23 -6.30
N ALA A 47 10.03 8.44 -7.04
CA ALA A 47 9.55 7.36 -7.89
C ALA A 47 8.77 6.31 -7.10
N LEU A 48 7.72 5.76 -7.72
CA LEU A 48 6.97 4.64 -7.18
C LEU A 48 7.49 3.34 -7.79
N VAL A 49 7.91 2.41 -6.95
CA VAL A 49 8.27 1.04 -7.33
C VAL A 49 7.14 0.12 -6.93
N VAL A 50 6.62 -0.64 -7.89
CA VAL A 50 5.52 -1.59 -7.68
C VAL A 50 6.04 -3.01 -7.91
N THR A 51 5.84 -3.86 -6.91
CA THR A 51 6.13 -5.30 -6.96
C THR A 51 4.87 -6.11 -6.69
N ARG A 52 4.86 -7.36 -7.16
CA ARG A 52 3.80 -8.33 -6.92
C ARG A 52 4.33 -9.38 -5.94
N THR A 53 3.60 -9.66 -4.87
CA THR A 53 4.04 -10.53 -3.76
C THR A 53 4.17 -12.00 -4.17
N ALA A 54 3.42 -12.42 -5.19
CA ALA A 54 3.50 -13.77 -5.75
C ALA A 54 4.67 -13.88 -6.74
N THR A 55 4.38 -14.02 -8.03
CA THR A 55 5.41 -14.03 -9.08
C THR A 55 5.83 -12.59 -9.38
N PRO A 56 7.13 -12.27 -9.51
CA PRO A 56 7.57 -10.95 -9.96
C PRO A 56 6.93 -10.56 -11.30
N PHE A 57 6.87 -9.26 -11.59
CA PHE A 57 6.39 -8.82 -12.89
C PHE A 57 7.36 -9.24 -14.00
N GLY A 58 6.82 -9.39 -15.20
CA GLY A 58 7.56 -9.41 -16.44
C GLY A 58 7.50 -8.06 -17.15
N TYR A 59 8.41 -7.88 -18.12
CA TYR A 59 8.49 -6.70 -18.96
C TYR A 59 7.20 -6.42 -19.75
N ALA A 60 6.40 -7.43 -20.08
CA ALA A 60 5.14 -7.23 -20.81
C ALA A 60 3.95 -6.83 -19.92
N GLU A 61 4.11 -6.83 -18.59
CA GLU A 61 3.00 -6.68 -17.63
C GLU A 61 2.78 -5.22 -17.15
N GLY A 62 3.31 -4.23 -17.88
CA GLY A 62 3.22 -2.81 -17.48
C GLY A 62 1.81 -2.28 -17.33
N ALA A 63 0.86 -2.79 -18.11
CA ALA A 63 -0.54 -2.42 -17.98
C ALA A 63 -1.15 -2.88 -16.65
N GLU A 64 -0.76 -4.06 -16.15
CA GLU A 64 -1.18 -4.55 -14.84
C GLU A 64 -0.53 -3.75 -13.73
N ALA A 65 0.79 -3.57 -13.79
CA ALA A 65 1.52 -2.79 -12.82
C ALA A 65 0.98 -1.36 -12.70
N ARG A 66 0.64 -0.71 -13.82
CA ARG A 66 0.04 0.63 -13.83
C ARG A 66 -1.31 0.68 -13.12
N ARG A 67 -2.18 -0.32 -13.31
CA ARG A 67 -3.47 -0.39 -12.60
C ARG A 67 -3.28 -0.52 -11.09
N MET A 68 -2.24 -1.25 -10.66
CA MET A 68 -1.94 -1.40 -9.24
C MET A 68 -1.29 -0.14 -8.68
N ALA A 69 -0.36 0.47 -9.42
CA ALA A 69 0.24 1.75 -9.09
C ALA A 69 -0.83 2.83 -8.88
N ASP A 70 -1.83 2.88 -9.75
CA ASP A 70 -2.94 3.81 -9.64
C ASP A 70 -3.73 3.60 -8.34
N GLN A 71 -4.07 2.36 -8.01
CA GLN A 71 -4.73 2.04 -6.73
C GLN A 71 -3.88 2.40 -5.51
N ILE A 72 -2.57 2.11 -5.57
CA ILE A 72 -1.60 2.48 -4.53
C ILE A 72 -1.54 4.00 -4.33
N CYS A 73 -1.62 4.76 -5.42
CA CYS A 73 -1.62 6.23 -5.41
C CYS A 73 -3.01 6.84 -5.13
N GLY A 74 -4.03 6.06 -4.80
CA GLY A 74 -5.39 6.58 -4.57
C GLY A 74 -6.06 7.09 -5.87
N GLY A 75 -5.80 6.43 -6.99
CA GLY A 75 -6.35 6.72 -8.32
C GLY A 75 -5.57 7.76 -9.12
N ARG A 76 -4.33 8.08 -8.72
CA ARG A 76 -3.51 9.14 -9.33
C ARG A 76 -2.05 8.75 -9.46
N VAL A 77 -1.75 7.69 -10.20
CA VAL A 77 -0.34 7.44 -10.59
C VAL A 77 0.10 8.43 -11.68
N ALA A 78 1.28 9.02 -11.51
CA ALA A 78 1.91 9.87 -12.52
C ALA A 78 2.63 8.98 -13.56
N SER A 79 1.86 8.27 -14.38
CA SER A 79 2.39 7.39 -15.42
C SER A 79 2.88 8.20 -16.63
N SER A 80 4.01 7.80 -17.21
CA SER A 80 4.71 8.50 -18.29
C SER A 80 5.38 7.55 -19.28
N ILE A 81 6.00 8.11 -20.33
CA ILE A 81 6.83 7.33 -21.26
C ILE A 81 8.12 6.78 -20.61
N ASN A 82 8.50 7.31 -19.45
CA ASN A 82 9.70 6.88 -18.71
C ASN A 82 9.42 5.70 -17.77
N ASP A 83 8.16 5.25 -17.67
CA ASP A 83 7.79 4.09 -16.87
C ASP A 83 8.49 2.85 -17.44
N HIS A 84 9.14 2.07 -16.58
CA HIS A 84 9.95 0.95 -17.05
C HIS A 84 9.93 -0.21 -16.08
N TYR A 85 10.11 -1.39 -16.66
CA TYR A 85 10.38 -2.60 -15.91
C TYR A 85 11.84 -2.66 -15.47
N ARG A 86 12.07 -3.11 -14.24
CA ARG A 86 13.40 -3.38 -13.70
C ARG A 86 13.34 -4.50 -12.66
N ASP A 87 14.11 -5.56 -12.88
CA ASP A 87 14.41 -6.60 -11.87
C ASP A 87 13.18 -7.19 -11.15
N GLY A 88 12.07 -7.43 -11.87
CA GLY A 88 10.84 -7.99 -11.31
C GLY A 88 9.83 -6.96 -10.82
N ALA A 89 10.18 -5.67 -10.90
CA ALA A 89 9.35 -4.53 -10.50
C ALA A 89 9.02 -3.63 -11.69
N TRP A 90 7.96 -2.85 -11.53
CA TRP A 90 7.67 -1.73 -12.41
C TRP A 90 7.92 -0.42 -11.68
N VAL A 91 8.66 0.47 -12.33
CA VAL A 91 9.09 1.75 -11.78
C VAL A 91 8.34 2.86 -12.52
N PHE A 92 7.70 3.74 -11.76
CA PHE A 92 7.00 4.94 -12.21
C PHE A 92 7.80 6.15 -11.70
N PRO A 93 8.69 6.73 -12.52
CA PRO A 93 9.65 7.76 -12.08
C PRO A 93 8.99 9.00 -11.47
N GLU A 94 7.84 9.41 -12.00
CA GLU A 94 7.09 10.58 -11.52
C GLU A 94 6.24 10.27 -10.28
N GLY A 95 6.13 8.99 -9.89
CA GLY A 95 5.47 8.57 -8.65
C GLY A 95 3.93 8.74 -8.67
N CYS A 96 3.40 9.40 -7.64
CA CYS A 96 1.96 9.67 -7.49
C CYS A 96 1.70 11.17 -7.67
N ALA A 97 0.57 11.53 -8.28
CA ALA A 97 0.17 12.90 -8.63
C ALA A 97 -0.79 13.57 -7.63
#